data_AF-A0A133CRE8-F1
#
_entry.id   AF-A0A133CRE8-F1
#
_cell.length_a   1.000
_cell.length_b   1.000
_cell.length_c   1.000
_cell.angle_alpha   90.00
_cell.angle_beta   90.00
_cell.angle_gamma   90.00
#
_symmetry.space_group_name_H-M   'P 1'
#
loop_
_entity.id
_entity.type
_entity.pdbx_description
1 polymer ?
#
loop_
_entity_poly.entity_id
_entity_poly.type
_entity_poly.pdbx_seq_one_letter_code
_entity_poly.pdbx_strand_id
1 'polypeptide(L)'
;MSTNKIAQLSLLSAACVAGRIAFQFIPNFQPMTAIFLFIVLYLSLKDALIVMSLSIAISSFYFGVGPWVIGQWISYTVVLSLFSIVCLRKTVQRNLWLKGVCFFLAGMVYGIGMTVFDTLLYRLPQPWIYYLQGVSFDLMHSIGNVVFFLVFLPVVKRFYNHSGGKNEKNNL
;
A
#
# COMPACT_ATOMS: atom_id res chain seq x y z
N MET A 1 4.40 -0.15 -23.65
CA MET A 1 5.04 0.26 -22.38
C MET A 1 6.50 0.58 -22.70
N SER A 2 7.04 1.73 -22.29
CA SER A 2 8.44 2.11 -22.58
C SER A 2 9.41 1.37 -21.65
N THR A 3 10.62 1.06 -22.12
CA THR A 3 11.68 0.38 -21.34
C THR A 3 11.99 1.09 -20.03
N ASN A 4 12.04 2.43 -20.04
CA ASN A 4 12.27 3.23 -18.83
C ASN A 4 11.16 3.03 -17.78
N LYS A 5 9.91 2.88 -18.22
CA LYS A 5 8.77 2.67 -17.31
C LYS A 5 8.83 1.28 -16.67
N ILE A 6 9.22 0.26 -17.43
CA ILE A 6 9.40 -1.09 -16.89
C ILE A 6 10.51 -1.07 -15.83
N ALA A 7 11.67 -0.47 -16.13
CA ALA A 7 12.77 -0.35 -15.18
C ALA A 7 12.36 0.36 -13.88
N GLN A 8 11.57 1.44 -13.98
CA GLN A 8 11.04 2.16 -12.82
C GLN A 8 10.13 1.27 -11.95
N LEU A 9 9.20 0.53 -12.56
CA LEU A 9 8.32 -0.38 -11.81
C LEU A 9 9.09 -1.54 -11.18
N SER A 10 10.08 -2.07 -11.88
CA SER A 10 10.99 -3.10 -11.34
C SER A 10 11.75 -2.59 -10.12
N LEU A 11 12.29 -1.36 -10.17
CA LEU A 11 13.00 -0.76 -9.04
C LEU A 11 12.06 -0.52 -7.84
N LEU A 12 10.83 -0.04 -8.09
CA LEU A 12 9.81 0.14 -7.06
C LEU A 12 9.42 -1.20 -6.42
N SER A 13 9.27 -2.25 -7.23
CA SER A 13 8.99 -3.61 -6.73
C SER A 13 10.15 -4.15 -5.89
N ALA A 14 11.39 -3.95 -6.33
CA ALA A 14 12.58 -4.33 -5.58
C ALA A 14 12.66 -3.59 -4.23
N ALA A 15 12.36 -2.28 -4.21
CA ALA A 15 12.30 -1.50 -2.98
C ALA A 15 11.20 -1.99 -2.02
N CYS A 16 10.04 -2.39 -2.54
CA CYS A 16 8.96 -2.97 -1.73
C CYS A 16 9.38 -4.29 -1.06
N VAL A 17 10.02 -5.18 -1.83
CA VAL A 17 10.50 -6.47 -1.33
C VAL A 17 11.63 -6.25 -0.31
N ALA A 18 12.61 -5.42 -0.63
CA ALA A 18 13.71 -5.09 0.27
C ALA A 18 13.21 -4.44 1.57
N GLY A 19 12.22 -3.54 1.48
CA GLY A 19 11.58 -2.95 2.65
C GLY A 19 10.85 -3.99 3.49
N ARG A 20 10.08 -4.90 2.89
CA ARG A 20 9.40 -5.99 3.62
C ARG A 20 10.38 -6.92 4.33
N ILE A 21 11.53 -7.22 3.71
CA ILE A 21 12.59 -8.03 4.32
C ILE A 21 13.30 -7.25 5.42
N ALA A 22 13.62 -5.98 5.20
CA ALA A 22 14.33 -5.16 6.17
C ALA A 22 13.51 -4.99 7.46
N PHE A 23 12.20 -4.75 7.34
CA PHE A 23 11.30 -4.54 8.48
C PHE A 23 10.66 -5.82 9.02
N GLN A 24 11.14 -7.01 8.63
CA GLN A 24 10.55 -8.28 9.06
C GLN A 24 10.56 -8.49 10.60
N PHE A 25 11.47 -7.81 11.30
CA PHE A 25 11.62 -7.89 12.75
C PHE A 25 10.48 -7.20 13.52
N ILE A 26 9.73 -6.30 12.87
CA ILE A 26 8.55 -5.66 13.47
C ILE A 26 7.30 -6.26 12.80
N PRO A 27 6.42 -6.93 13.55
CA PRO A 27 5.24 -7.54 12.95
C PRO A 27 4.34 -6.49 12.29
N ASN A 28 3.86 -6.71 11.08
CA ASN A 28 2.93 -5.82 10.36
C ASN A 28 3.36 -4.36 10.10
N PHE A 29 4.55 -3.93 10.54
CA PHE A 29 5.10 -2.61 10.25
C PHE A 29 5.95 -2.67 8.98
N GLN A 30 5.31 -2.64 7.81
CA GLN A 30 6.00 -2.80 6.52
C GLN A 30 5.78 -1.59 5.61
N PRO A 31 6.85 -1.08 4.95
CA PRO A 31 6.72 0.06 4.04
C PRO A 31 6.02 -0.29 2.72
N MET A 32 5.77 -1.56 2.46
CA MET A 32 5.26 -2.07 1.17
C MET A 32 3.93 -1.41 0.77
N THR A 33 2.95 -1.38 1.68
CA THR A 33 1.63 -0.76 1.42
C THR A 33 1.77 0.74 1.14
N ALA A 34 2.57 1.45 1.93
CA ALA A 34 2.80 2.88 1.74
C ALA A 34 3.36 3.18 0.34
N ILE A 35 4.32 2.37 -0.15
CA ILE A 35 4.87 2.52 -1.50
C ILE A 35 3.78 2.32 -2.56
N PHE A 36 2.92 1.30 -2.44
CA PHE A 36 1.82 1.09 -3.39
C PHE A 36 0.87 2.29 -3.44
N LEU A 37 0.50 2.84 -2.28
CA LEU A 37 -0.36 4.02 -2.19
C LEU A 37 0.30 5.27 -2.83
N PHE A 38 1.61 5.44 -2.67
CA PHE A 38 2.35 6.49 -3.37
C PHE A 38 2.33 6.29 -4.89
N ILE A 39 2.46 5.06 -5.39
CA ILE A 39 2.37 4.77 -6.83
C ILE A 39 0.98 5.15 -7.36
N VAL A 40 -0.09 4.89 -6.60
CA VAL A 40 -1.45 5.34 -6.99
C VAL A 40 -1.55 6.86 -7.04
N LEU A 41 -0.95 7.58 -6.09
CA LEU A 41 -1.01 9.05 -6.04
C LEU A 41 -0.21 9.76 -7.15
N TYR A 42 0.94 9.21 -7.54
CA TYR A 42 1.90 9.89 -8.42
C TYR A 42 2.03 9.25 -9.81
N LEU A 43 1.68 7.97 -9.98
CA LEU A 43 1.71 7.28 -11.27
C LEU A 43 0.28 6.92 -11.72
N SER A 44 -0.19 5.72 -11.36
CA SER A 44 -1.53 5.25 -11.71
C SER A 44 -1.90 3.99 -10.92
N LEU A 45 -3.20 3.68 -10.84
CA LEU A 45 -3.70 2.44 -10.25
C LEU A 45 -3.14 1.19 -10.97
N LYS A 46 -3.05 1.22 -12.30
CA LYS A 46 -2.52 0.10 -13.09
C LYS A 46 -1.06 -0.20 -12.73
N ASP A 47 -0.24 0.84 -12.62
CA ASP A 47 1.16 0.71 -12.24
C ASP A 47 1.30 0.16 -10.81
N ALA A 48 0.44 0.60 -9.88
CA ALA A 48 0.43 0.11 -8.50
C ALA A 48 0.04 -1.38 -8.43
N LEU A 49 -0.96 -1.82 -9.19
CA LEU A 49 -1.38 -3.23 -9.24
C LEU A 49 -0.27 -4.13 -9.81
N ILE A 50 0.44 -3.69 -10.86
CA ILE A 50 1.58 -4.44 -11.41
C ILE A 50 2.68 -4.60 -10.36
N VAL A 51 3.07 -3.50 -9.70
CA VAL A 51 4.12 -3.52 -8.67
C VAL A 51 3.69 -4.34 -7.46
N MET A 52 2.43 -4.26 -7.05
CA MET A 52 1.84 -5.05 -5.97
C MET A 52 1.92 -6.54 -6.28
N SER A 53 1.40 -6.97 -7.43
CA SER A 53 1.42 -8.38 -7.85
C SER A 53 2.84 -8.94 -7.90
N LEU A 54 3.79 -8.19 -8.49
CA LEU A 54 5.19 -8.60 -8.58
C LEU A 54 5.85 -8.67 -7.20
N SER A 55 5.63 -7.66 -6.36
CA SER A 55 6.22 -7.60 -5.02
C SER A 55 5.71 -8.72 -4.11
N ILE A 56 4.42 -9.03 -4.17
CA ILE A 56 3.85 -10.14 -3.40
C ILE A 56 4.40 -11.47 -3.92
N ALA A 57 4.46 -11.69 -5.24
CA ALA A 57 5.03 -12.92 -5.79
C ALA A 57 6.49 -13.14 -5.36
N ILE A 58 7.34 -12.12 -5.52
CA ILE A 58 8.76 -12.20 -5.15
C ILE A 58 8.93 -12.41 -3.65
N SER A 59 8.22 -11.63 -2.82
CA SER A 59 8.32 -11.79 -1.37
C SER A 59 7.77 -13.13 -0.88
N SER A 60 6.80 -13.72 -1.56
CA SER A 60 6.28 -15.05 -1.23
C SER A 60 7.30 -16.16 -1.50
N PHE A 61 8.21 -16.00 -2.48
CA PHE A 61 9.32 -16.96 -2.61
C PHE A 61 10.28 -16.92 -1.41
N TYR A 62 10.42 -15.77 -0.76
CA TYR A 62 11.27 -15.62 0.42
C TYR A 62 10.58 -16.08 1.71
N PHE A 63 9.34 -15.67 1.96
CA PHE A 63 8.60 -15.97 3.19
C PHE A 63 7.79 -17.29 3.13
N GLY A 64 7.80 -17.97 1.98
CA GLY A 64 6.98 -19.15 1.72
C GLY A 64 5.67 -18.80 1.01
N VAL A 65 5.20 -19.76 0.20
CA VAL A 65 3.94 -19.66 -0.54
C VAL A 65 2.85 -20.37 0.26
N GLY A 66 1.76 -19.66 0.53
CA GLY A 66 0.60 -20.23 1.21
C GLY A 66 -0.70 -19.51 0.88
N PRO A 67 -1.83 -19.93 1.49
CA PRO A 67 -3.15 -19.38 1.17
C PRO A 67 -3.26 -17.87 1.39
N TRP A 68 -2.51 -17.34 2.37
CA TRP A 68 -2.45 -15.91 2.65
C TRP A 68 -2.01 -15.08 1.45
N VAL A 69 -1.21 -15.63 0.53
CA VAL A 69 -0.75 -14.91 -0.68
C VAL A 69 -1.95 -14.49 -1.55
N ILE A 70 -2.96 -15.35 -1.66
CA ILE A 70 -4.20 -15.07 -2.38
C ILE A 70 -5.00 -13.99 -1.64
N GLY A 71 -5.12 -14.12 -0.32
CA GLY A 71 -5.74 -13.09 0.53
C GLY A 71 -5.07 -11.73 0.40
N GLN A 72 -3.74 -11.70 0.32
CA GLN A 72 -2.95 -10.48 0.10
C GLN A 72 -3.28 -9.85 -1.25
N TRP A 73 -3.27 -10.64 -2.34
CA TRP A 73 -3.62 -10.13 -3.67
C TRP A 73 -5.01 -9.50 -3.70
N ILE A 74 -6.01 -10.19 -3.17
CA ILE A 74 -7.40 -9.70 -3.15
C ILE A 74 -7.51 -8.44 -2.29
N SER A 75 -7.00 -8.49 -1.05
CA SER A 75 -7.10 -7.39 -0.09
C SER A 75 -6.39 -6.14 -0.59
N TYR A 76 -5.17 -6.26 -1.10
CA TYR A 76 -4.46 -5.11 -1.67
C TYR A 76 -5.14 -4.56 -2.92
N THR A 77 -5.69 -5.41 -3.79
CA THR A 77 -6.42 -4.93 -4.98
C THR A 77 -7.62 -4.08 -4.59
N VAL A 78 -8.39 -4.52 -3.59
CA VAL A 78 -9.54 -3.77 -3.06
C VAL A 78 -9.08 -2.45 -2.43
N VAL A 79 -8.05 -2.50 -1.58
CA VAL A 79 -7.49 -1.31 -0.92
C VAL A 79 -7.03 -0.26 -1.94
N LEU A 80 -6.23 -0.67 -2.94
CA LEU A 80 -5.71 0.25 -3.95
C LEU A 80 -6.82 0.83 -4.83
N SER A 81 -7.85 0.04 -5.14
CA SER A 81 -9.00 0.50 -5.94
C SER A 81 -9.83 1.52 -5.16
N LEU A 82 -10.17 1.23 -3.89
CA LEU A 82 -10.89 2.17 -3.02
C LEU A 82 -10.09 3.44 -2.78
N PHE A 83 -8.79 3.30 -2.51
CA PHE A 83 -7.90 4.43 -2.30
C PHE A 83 -7.81 5.32 -3.55
N SER A 84 -7.73 4.72 -4.75
CA SER A 84 -7.74 5.46 -6.01
C SER A 84 -9.03 6.29 -6.17
N ILE A 85 -10.20 5.74 -5.82
CA ILE A 85 -11.48 6.47 -5.94
C ILE A 85 -11.55 7.66 -4.97
N VAL A 86 -11.07 7.49 -3.74
CA VAL A 86 -11.15 8.51 -2.69
C VAL A 86 -10.08 9.58 -2.85
N CYS A 87 -8.82 9.18 -3.06
CA CYS A 87 -7.66 10.08 -3.02
C CYS A 87 -7.36 10.79 -4.34
N LEU A 88 -7.93 10.38 -5.46
CA LEU A 88 -7.85 11.14 -6.71
C LEU A 88 -8.78 12.36 -6.73
N ARG A 89 -9.64 12.53 -5.72
CA ARG A 89 -10.45 13.75 -5.57
C ARG A 89 -9.56 14.95 -5.23
N LYS A 90 -9.71 16.07 -5.95
CA LYS A 90 -8.92 17.30 -5.79
C LYS A 90 -8.84 17.80 -4.33
N THR A 91 -9.94 17.67 -3.58
CA THR A 91 -10.02 18.04 -2.15
C THR A 91 -9.02 17.29 -1.29
N VAL A 92 -8.91 15.97 -1.48
CA VAL A 92 -7.98 15.12 -0.73
C VAL A 92 -6.55 15.36 -1.20
N GLN A 93 -6.34 15.64 -2.49
CA GLN A 93 -5.01 15.92 -3.02
C GLN A 93 -4.38 17.21 -2.48
N ARG A 94 -5.19 18.21 -2.12
CA ARG A 94 -4.72 19.50 -1.60
C ARG A 94 -4.37 19.44 -0.11
N ASN A 95 -5.06 18.61 0.67
CA ASN A 95 -4.89 18.56 2.12
C ASN A 95 -3.99 17.39 2.56
N LEU A 96 -2.87 17.71 3.20
CA LEU A 96 -1.92 16.71 3.70
C LEU A 96 -2.54 15.82 4.79
N TRP A 97 -3.38 16.40 5.65
CA TRP A 97 -4.07 15.68 6.71
C TRP A 97 -5.01 14.61 6.14
N LEU A 98 -5.83 14.97 5.14
CA LEU A 98 -6.74 14.02 4.50
C LEU A 98 -5.98 12.84 3.85
N LYS A 99 -4.82 13.10 3.24
CA LYS A 99 -3.96 12.01 2.72
C LYS A 99 -3.49 11.09 3.84
N GLY A 100 -3.02 11.64 4.96
CA GLY A 100 -2.61 10.86 6.13
C GLY A 100 -3.74 9.96 6.65
N VAL A 101 -4.95 10.52 6.76
CA VAL A 101 -6.15 9.73 7.14
C VAL A 101 -6.43 8.63 6.12
N CYS A 102 -6.34 8.90 4.82
CA CYS A 102 -6.54 7.86 3.81
C CYS A 102 -5.48 6.75 3.87
N PHE A 103 -4.22 7.07 4.18
CA PHE A 103 -3.16 6.06 4.39
C PHE A 103 -3.44 5.20 5.63
N PHE A 104 -3.91 5.81 6.71
CA PHE A 104 -4.34 5.10 7.90
C PHE A 104 -5.50 4.14 7.59
N LEU A 105 -6.56 4.66 6.95
CA LEU A 105 -7.73 3.86 6.58
C LEU A 105 -7.39 2.73 5.61
N ALA A 106 -6.47 2.95 4.67
CA ALA A 106 -6.00 1.89 3.77
C ALA A 106 -5.38 0.71 4.54
N GLY A 107 -4.65 0.99 5.62
CA GLY A 107 -4.11 -0.06 6.49
C GLY A 107 -5.20 -0.85 7.21
N MET A 108 -6.24 -0.18 7.73
CA MET A 108 -7.35 -0.86 8.41
C MET A 108 -8.20 -1.69 7.43
N VAL A 109 -8.48 -1.16 6.24
CA VAL A 109 -9.24 -1.89 5.21
C VAL A 109 -8.49 -3.14 4.76
N TYR A 110 -7.16 -3.08 4.68
CA TYR A 110 -6.33 -4.24 4.39
C TYR A 110 -6.48 -5.33 5.46
N GLY A 111 -6.39 -4.96 6.73
CA GLY A 111 -6.55 -5.87 7.88
C GLY A 111 -7.91 -6.56 7.93
N ILE A 112 -8.98 -5.79 7.71
CA ILE A 112 -10.35 -6.32 7.56
C ILE A 112 -10.43 -7.29 6.38
N GLY A 113 -9.83 -6.94 5.23
CA GLY A 113 -9.80 -7.80 4.04
C GLY A 113 -9.13 -9.15 4.31
N MET A 114 -7.98 -9.14 4.98
CA MET A 114 -7.26 -10.35 5.38
C MET A 114 -8.09 -11.19 6.37
N THR A 115 -8.68 -10.55 7.38
CA THR A 115 -9.55 -11.21 8.36
C THR A 115 -10.76 -11.88 7.70
N VAL A 116 -11.41 -11.20 6.75
CA VAL A 116 -12.54 -11.76 5.99
C VAL A 116 -12.07 -12.95 5.15
N PHE A 117 -10.92 -12.86 4.49
CA PHE A 117 -10.37 -13.96 3.72
C PHE A 117 -10.08 -15.19 4.61
N ASP A 118 -9.42 -14.98 5.75
CA ASP A 118 -9.07 -16.08 6.67
C ASP A 118 -10.30 -16.72 7.30
N THR A 119 -11.30 -15.94 7.69
CA THR A 119 -12.55 -16.47 8.26
C THR A 119 -13.33 -17.30 7.25
N LEU A 120 -13.34 -16.92 5.97
CA LEU A 120 -13.94 -17.70 4.88
C LEU A 120 -13.14 -18.97 4.57
N LEU A 121 -11.81 -18.87 4.50
CA LEU A 121 -10.93 -19.98 4.17
C LEU A 121 -10.97 -21.07 5.24
N TYR A 122 -10.83 -20.68 6.51
CA TYR A 122 -10.77 -21.61 7.65
C TYR A 122 -12.14 -21.92 8.26
N ARG A 123 -13.24 -21.36 7.72
CA ARG A 123 -14.62 -21.52 8.20
C ARG A 123 -14.73 -21.28 9.71
N LEU A 124 -14.19 -20.17 10.17
CA LEU A 124 -14.16 -19.85 11.60
C LEU A 124 -15.58 -19.59 12.13
N PRO A 125 -15.99 -20.26 13.23
CA PRO A 125 -17.36 -20.15 13.75
C PRO A 125 -17.69 -18.77 14.34
N GLN A 126 -16.68 -18.01 14.77
CA GLN A 126 -16.84 -16.69 15.40
C GLN A 126 -15.88 -15.66 14.77
N PRO A 127 -16.22 -15.10 13.59
CA PRO A 127 -15.34 -14.21 12.85
C PRO A 127 -15.02 -12.90 13.57
N TRP A 128 -15.92 -12.42 14.44
CA TRP A 128 -15.75 -11.18 15.19
C TRP A 128 -14.70 -11.28 16.30
N ILE A 129 -14.55 -12.44 16.96
CA ILE A 129 -13.50 -12.66 17.97
C ILE A 129 -12.14 -12.70 17.29
N TYR A 130 -12.05 -13.38 16.15
CA TYR A 130 -10.83 -13.44 15.35
C TYR A 130 -10.40 -12.03 14.91
N TYR A 131 -11.35 -11.22 14.42
CA TYR A 131 -11.08 -9.82 14.09
C TYR A 131 -10.54 -9.04 15.30
N LEU A 132 -11.18 -9.11 16.46
CA LEU A 132 -10.76 -8.39 17.67
C LEU A 132 -9.33 -8.74 18.10
N GLN A 133 -8.89 -9.98 17.90
CA GLN A 133 -7.50 -10.38 18.16
C GLN A 133 -6.52 -9.76 17.15
N GLY A 134 -6.95 -9.62 15.89
CA GLY A 134 -6.19 -9.00 14.80
C GLY A 134 -6.10 -7.47 14.84
N VAL A 135 -7.04 -6.79 15.51
CA VAL A 135 -7.12 -5.30 15.51
C VAL A 135 -5.81 -4.64 15.95
N SER A 136 -5.09 -5.22 16.93
CA SER A 136 -3.81 -4.68 17.39
C SER A 136 -2.76 -4.63 16.26
N PHE A 137 -2.73 -5.67 15.42
CA PHE A 137 -1.85 -5.76 14.26
C PHE A 137 -2.29 -4.82 13.14
N ASP A 138 -3.60 -4.69 12.91
CA ASP A 138 -4.16 -3.77 11.92
C ASP A 138 -3.87 -2.31 12.25
N LEU A 139 -3.97 -1.96 13.54
CA LEU A 139 -3.58 -0.65 14.04
C LEU A 139 -2.09 -0.40 13.81
N MET A 140 -1.23 -1.38 14.10
CA MET A 140 0.20 -1.24 13.89
C MET A 140 0.55 -1.08 12.40
N HIS A 141 -0.15 -1.79 11.52
CA HIS A 141 -0.03 -1.62 10.08
C HIS A 141 -0.45 -0.22 9.62
N SER A 142 -1.57 0.27 10.15
CA SER A 142 -2.13 1.59 9.80
C SER A 142 -1.25 2.74 10.29
N ILE A 143 -0.71 2.62 11.51
CA ILE A 143 0.27 3.57 12.06
C ILE A 143 1.54 3.55 11.20
N GLY A 144 2.03 2.36 10.83
CA GLY A 144 3.18 2.22 9.93
C GLY A 144 2.98 2.95 8.60
N ASN A 145 1.82 2.79 7.97
CA ASN A 145 1.50 3.50 6.73
C ASN A 145 1.55 5.03 6.89
N VAL A 146 1.07 5.57 8.01
CA VAL A 146 1.14 7.02 8.28
C VAL A 146 2.58 7.46 8.53
N VAL A 147 3.37 6.69 9.29
CA VAL A 147 4.78 7.01 9.55
C VAL A 147 5.58 7.00 8.24
N PHE A 148 5.45 5.96 7.43
CA PHE A 148 6.12 5.88 6.13
C PHE A 148 5.61 6.96 5.16
N PHE A 149 4.33 7.34 5.23
CA PHE A 149 3.82 8.49 4.50
C PHE A 149 4.57 9.77 4.88
N LEU A 150 4.71 10.07 6.17
CA LEU A 150 5.44 11.26 6.64
C LEU A 150 6.91 11.24 6.24
N VAL A 151 7.56 10.07 6.28
CA VAL A 151 8.97 9.91 5.91
C VAL A 151 9.18 10.03 4.39
N PHE A 152 8.32 9.43 3.58
CA PHE A 152 8.46 9.44 2.12
C PHE A 152 7.95 10.72 1.46
N LEU A 153 7.00 11.43 2.06
CA LEU A 153 6.48 12.70 1.57
C LEU A 153 7.55 13.71 1.11
N PRO A 154 8.57 14.06 1.93
CA PRO A 154 9.60 15.02 1.52
C PRO A 154 10.44 14.51 0.34
N VAL A 155 10.76 13.21 0.34
CA VAL A 155 11.55 12.56 -0.71
C VAL A 155 10.79 12.58 -2.03
N VAL A 156 9.53 12.14 -2.03
CA VAL A 156 8.69 12.08 -3.23
C VAL A 156 8.39 13.48 -3.77
N LYS A 157 8.11 14.47 -2.90
CA LYS A 157 7.93 15.87 -3.32
C LYS A 157 9.18 16.44 -4.01
N ARG A 158 10.38 16.11 -3.51
CA ARG A 158 11.64 16.56 -4.10
C ARG A 158 11.81 16.03 -5.52
N PHE A 159 11.55 14.74 -5.74
CA PHE A 159 11.63 14.13 -7.08
C PHE A 159 10.57 14.70 -8.04
N TYR A 160 9.33 14.84 -7.58
CA TYR A 160 8.25 15.39 -8.40
C TYR A 160 8.54 16.83 -8.87
N ASN A 161 9.09 17.67 -7.98
CA ASN A 161 9.46 19.04 -8.32
C ASN A 161 10.64 19.13 -9.30
N HIS A 162 11.57 18.16 -9.27
CA HIS A 162 12.70 18.10 -10.20
C HIS A 162 12.32 17.58 -11.60
N SER A 163 11.32 16.70 -11.70
CA SER A 163 10.81 16.18 -12.97
C SER A 163 9.81 17.10 -13.71
N GLY A 164 9.70 18.38 -13.31
CA GLY A 164 8.92 19.37 -14.07
C GLY A 164 7.48 19.62 -13.62
N GLY A 165 7.10 19.29 -12.39
CA GLY A 165 5.76 19.55 -11.84
C GLY A 165 5.39 21.03 -11.57
N LYS A 166 6.12 22.00 -12.14
CA LYS A 166 5.92 23.44 -11.87
C LYS A 166 4.87 24.13 -12.75
N ASN A 167 4.33 23.47 -13.79
CA ASN A 167 3.45 24.14 -14.77
C ASN A 167 1.93 23.89 -14.65
N GLU A 168 1.43 23.09 -13.70
CA GLU A 168 -0.02 22.81 -13.62
C GLU A 168 -0.73 23.24 -12.32
N LYS A 169 -0.07 24.00 -11.42
CA LYS A 169 -0.72 24.49 -10.19
C LYS A 169 -0.74 26.01 -10.01
N ASN A 170 -0.31 26.78 -11.01
CA ASN A 170 -0.50 28.23 -11.00
C ASN A 170 -1.81 28.70 -11.66
N ASN A 171 -2.67 27.80 -12.13
CA ASN A 171 -3.93 28.16 -12.81
C ASN A 171 -5.16 27.34 -12.37
N LEU A 172 -5.23 26.86 -11.11
CA LEU A 172 -6.45 26.28 -10.52
C LEU A 172 -6.53 26.50 -9.00
#